data_AF-A0A0W1QKD7-F1
#
_entry.id   AF-A0A0W1QKD7-F1
#
_cell.length_a   1.000
_cell.length_b   1.000
_cell.length_c   1.000
_cell.angle_alpha   90.00
_cell.angle_beta   90.00
_cell.angle_gamma   90.00
#
_symmetry.space_group_name_H-M   'P 1'
#
loop_
_entity.id
_entity.type
_entity.pdbx_description
1 polymer ?
#
loop_
_entity_poly.entity_id
_entity_poly.type
_entity_poly.pdbx_seq_one_letter_code
_entity_poly.pdbx_strand_id
1 'polypeptide(L)'
;MPLIDFSVEARGFAPVSIGLAVRTVATCPAAGHRPDARLLCGIGTLTVLPGDDGGYRFSTDARCLGEGDTVRDLLDWLEPQLPLTQTVVSWDNWGSVPRRLLALADPARHPGIVAAAADTAGRWRDLPREHTPHLRQAKAMPLPCFCGPNADFEACDAAMPLYLLPDPGIAAEQLIGEAIAGWRAWAAGHGYFDDAEHPAQIARRALDRWLADQRTPR
;
A
#
# COMPACT_ATOMS: atom_id res chain seq x y z
N MET A 1 14.94 12.17 16.20
CA MET A 1 14.83 11.14 15.15
C MET A 1 16.12 11.19 14.34
N PRO A 2 16.76 10.05 14.07
CA PRO A 2 17.87 10.04 13.12
C PRO A 2 17.37 10.57 11.77
N LEU A 3 18.21 11.35 11.09
CA LEU A 3 17.90 11.99 9.81
C LEU A 3 17.84 10.99 8.63
N ILE A 4 18.24 9.74 8.88
CA ILE A 4 18.25 8.64 7.91
C ILE A 4 17.80 7.38 8.65
N ASP A 5 16.72 6.76 8.18
CA ASP A 5 16.26 5.46 8.68
C ASP A 5 16.89 4.30 7.88
N PHE A 6 17.93 3.70 8.47
CA PHE A 6 18.63 2.53 7.92
C PHE A 6 17.92 1.19 8.20
N SER A 7 16.78 1.19 8.90
CA SER A 7 16.12 -0.06 9.31
C SER A 7 15.69 -0.91 8.11
N VAL A 8 15.33 -0.28 6.98
CA VAL A 8 14.95 -0.98 5.75
C VAL A 8 16.15 -1.73 5.14
N GLU A 9 17.34 -1.12 5.14
CA GLU A 9 18.57 -1.74 4.66
C GLU A 9 19.02 -2.89 5.57
N ALA A 10 18.97 -2.69 6.90
CA ALA A 10 19.29 -3.73 7.88
C ALA A 10 18.39 -4.97 7.77
N ARG A 11 17.14 -4.80 7.30
CA ARG A 11 16.20 -5.90 7.04
C ARG A 11 16.45 -6.64 5.71
N GLY A 12 17.34 -6.12 4.87
CA GLY A 12 17.75 -6.71 3.59
C GLY A 12 16.64 -6.82 2.54
N PHE A 13 16.94 -7.38 1.38
CA PHE A 13 15.93 -7.64 0.35
C PHE A 13 15.11 -8.91 0.65
N ALA A 14 13.80 -8.88 0.41
CA ALA A 14 12.90 -10.03 0.56
C ALA A 14 12.36 -10.49 -0.81
N PRO A 15 12.72 -11.71 -1.28
CA PRO A 15 12.30 -12.21 -2.59
C PRO A 15 10.81 -12.60 -2.64
N VAL A 16 10.19 -12.81 -1.49
CA VAL A 16 8.74 -13.00 -1.32
C VAL A 16 8.18 -11.77 -0.63
N SER A 17 7.50 -10.91 -1.38
CA SER A 17 7.00 -9.63 -0.85
C SER A 17 5.73 -9.16 -1.52
N ILE A 18 5.03 -8.24 -0.86
CA ILE A 18 3.89 -7.51 -1.40
C ILE A 18 4.14 -6.01 -1.26
N GLY A 19 4.06 -5.28 -2.37
CA GLY A 19 4.00 -3.82 -2.39
C GLY A 19 2.56 -3.36 -2.18
N LEU A 20 2.31 -2.50 -1.20
CA LEU A 20 0.98 -2.05 -0.79
C LEU A 20 0.84 -0.55 -0.97
N ALA A 21 0.00 -0.14 -1.92
CA ALA A 21 -0.47 1.24 -2.07
C ALA A 21 -1.83 1.40 -1.40
N VAL A 22 -2.03 2.49 -0.66
CA VAL A 22 -3.31 2.83 -0.04
C VAL A 22 -3.75 4.21 -0.48
N ARG A 23 -5.06 4.42 -0.64
CA ARG A 23 -5.66 5.71 -0.97
C ARG A 23 -6.65 6.12 0.10
N THR A 24 -6.58 7.37 0.51
CA THR A 24 -7.51 7.95 1.48
C THR A 24 -8.22 9.17 0.88
N VAL A 25 -9.37 9.50 1.45
CA VAL A 25 -10.08 10.75 1.14
C VAL A 25 -9.36 11.95 1.79
N ALA A 26 -9.29 13.11 1.10
CA ALA A 26 -8.75 14.34 1.68
C ALA A 26 -9.84 15.27 2.22
N THR A 27 -9.39 16.12 3.14
CA THR A 27 -9.98 17.40 3.56
C THR A 27 -11.33 17.36 4.27
N CYS A 28 -11.47 16.52 5.30
CA CYS A 28 -12.17 17.01 6.48
C CYS A 28 -11.16 17.78 7.35
N PRO A 29 -11.38 19.06 7.70
CA PRO A 29 -10.52 19.79 8.64
C PRO A 29 -10.34 19.06 9.98
N ALA A 30 -11.38 18.35 10.46
CA ALA A 30 -11.29 17.51 11.65
C ALA A 30 -10.44 16.24 11.44
N ALA A 31 -10.42 15.67 10.22
CA ALA A 31 -9.54 14.56 9.84
C ALA A 31 -8.09 15.01 9.53
N GLY A 32 -7.86 16.31 9.34
CA GLY A 32 -6.52 16.91 9.26
C GLY A 32 -5.69 16.63 10.52
N HIS A 33 -6.34 16.49 11.68
CA HIS A 33 -5.70 16.19 12.97
C HIS A 33 -5.62 14.69 13.30
N ARG A 34 -6.16 13.80 12.44
CA ARG A 34 -6.19 12.34 12.66
C ARG A 34 -5.76 11.56 11.40
N PRO A 35 -4.47 11.62 11.00
CA PRO A 35 -3.97 10.96 9.79
C PRO A 35 -4.17 9.43 9.77
N ASP A 36 -4.18 8.82 10.96
CA ASP A 36 -4.35 7.38 11.17
C ASP A 36 -5.83 6.94 11.04
N ALA A 37 -6.79 7.88 11.14
CA ALA A 37 -8.22 7.60 11.04
C ALA A 37 -8.85 8.18 9.76
N ARG A 38 -8.03 8.58 8.78
CA ARG A 38 -8.53 8.99 7.47
C ARG A 38 -9.16 7.80 6.77
N LEU A 39 -10.36 8.02 6.23
CA LEU A 39 -11.12 7.00 5.51
C LEU A 39 -10.30 6.48 4.32
N LEU A 40 -10.08 5.16 4.36
CA LEU A 40 -9.43 4.40 3.29
C LEU A 40 -10.46 4.17 2.18
N CYS A 41 -10.16 4.60 0.96
CA CYS A 41 -11.08 4.45 -0.17
C CYS A 41 -10.54 3.53 -1.28
N GLY A 42 -9.29 3.07 -1.17
CA GLY A 42 -8.79 2.03 -2.05
C GLY A 42 -7.42 1.50 -1.64
N ILE A 43 -7.13 0.30 -2.12
CA ILE A 43 -5.90 -0.44 -1.87
C ILE A 43 -5.45 -1.05 -3.19
N GLY A 44 -4.16 -0.93 -3.50
CA GLY A 44 -3.50 -1.62 -4.62
C GLY A 44 -2.37 -2.49 -4.13
N THR A 45 -2.19 -3.64 -4.75
CA THR A 45 -1.17 -4.62 -4.40
C THR A 45 -0.32 -4.99 -5.60
N LEU A 46 0.98 -5.19 -5.35
CA LEU A 46 1.89 -5.93 -6.24
C LEU A 46 2.45 -7.09 -5.43
N THR A 47 2.07 -8.31 -5.76
CA THR A 47 2.64 -9.52 -5.15
C THR A 47 3.84 -9.98 -5.97
N VAL A 48 4.94 -10.28 -5.27
CA VAL A 48 6.20 -10.73 -5.84
C VAL A 48 6.58 -12.07 -5.22
N LEU A 49 6.67 -13.09 -6.07
CA LEU A 49 7.03 -14.46 -5.69
C LEU A 49 8.21 -14.95 -6.52
N PRO A 50 9.09 -15.80 -5.99
CA PRO A 50 10.05 -16.53 -6.81
C PRO A 50 9.35 -17.39 -7.87
N GLY A 51 9.92 -17.44 -9.06
CA GLY A 51 9.52 -18.34 -10.14
C GLY A 51 10.25 -19.68 -10.08
N ASP A 52 9.67 -20.71 -10.68
CA ASP A 52 10.25 -22.05 -10.74
C ASP A 52 11.52 -22.10 -11.63
N ASP A 53 11.71 -21.09 -12.48
CA ASP A 53 12.84 -20.90 -13.39
C ASP A 53 14.01 -20.11 -12.76
N GLY A 54 13.97 -19.86 -11.45
CA GLY A 54 14.91 -18.97 -10.77
C GLY A 54 14.66 -17.48 -11.03
N GLY A 55 13.55 -17.14 -11.70
CA GLY A 55 13.08 -15.79 -11.92
C GLY A 55 12.09 -15.32 -10.85
N TYR A 56 11.19 -14.42 -11.24
CA TYR A 56 10.13 -13.88 -10.38
C TYR A 56 8.80 -13.86 -11.11
N ARG A 57 7.73 -14.12 -10.35
CA ARG A 57 6.34 -14.02 -10.76
C ARG A 57 5.72 -12.80 -10.09
N PHE A 58 4.91 -12.09 -10.85
CA PHE A 58 4.25 -10.87 -10.43
C PHE A 58 2.75 -10.98 -10.68
N SER A 59 1.97 -10.51 -9.71
CA SER A 59 0.53 -10.29 -9.88
C SER A 59 0.15 -8.97 -9.23
N THR A 60 -0.79 -8.26 -9.84
CA THR A 60 -1.32 -7.02 -9.31
C THR A 60 -2.81 -7.14 -9.12
N ASP A 61 -3.31 -6.55 -8.04
CA ASP A 61 -4.74 -6.44 -7.79
C ASP A 61 -5.03 -5.08 -7.14
N ALA A 62 -6.28 -4.63 -7.22
CA ALA A 62 -6.70 -3.42 -6.53
C ALA A 62 -8.19 -3.45 -6.24
N ARG A 63 -8.57 -2.89 -5.09
CA ARG A 63 -9.96 -2.66 -4.73
C ARG A 63 -10.16 -1.23 -4.28
N CYS A 64 -11.20 -0.60 -4.80
CA CYS A 64 -11.68 0.72 -4.38
C CYS A 64 -13.11 0.56 -3.84
N LEU A 65 -13.54 1.49 -2.99
CA LEU A 65 -14.94 1.52 -2.54
C LEU A 65 -15.85 1.85 -3.73
N GLY A 66 -16.85 0.99 -3.96
CA GLY A 66 -18.01 1.28 -4.79
C GLY A 66 -19.22 1.69 -3.95
N GLU A 67 -20.39 1.79 -4.59
CA GLU A 67 -21.64 2.06 -3.89
C GLU A 67 -22.00 0.91 -2.94
N GLY A 68 -22.24 1.24 -1.65
CA GLY A 68 -22.58 0.27 -0.62
C GLY A 68 -21.39 -0.45 0.02
N ASP A 69 -20.17 -0.27 -0.50
CA ASP A 69 -18.96 -0.77 0.16
C ASP A 69 -18.59 0.12 1.37
N THR A 70 -17.97 -0.49 2.36
CA THR A 70 -17.42 0.15 3.55
C THR A 70 -15.91 -0.06 3.63
N VAL A 71 -15.21 0.71 4.48
CA VAL A 71 -13.78 0.46 4.77
C VAL A 71 -13.54 -0.99 5.19
N ARG A 72 -14.49 -1.61 5.90
CA ARG A 72 -14.40 -3.00 6.34
C ARG A 72 -14.30 -3.96 5.15
N ASP A 73 -15.06 -3.73 4.08
CA ASP A 73 -15.03 -4.57 2.88
C ASP A 73 -13.68 -4.51 2.14
N LEU A 74 -12.98 -3.37 2.21
CA LEU A 74 -11.60 -3.28 1.72
C LEU A 74 -10.62 -4.10 2.55
N LEU A 75 -10.77 -4.06 3.88
CA LEU A 75 -9.90 -4.82 4.79
C LEU A 75 -10.15 -6.32 4.68
N ASP A 76 -11.41 -6.75 4.51
CA ASP A 76 -11.76 -8.14 4.23
C ASP A 76 -11.13 -8.65 2.92
N TRP A 77 -11.06 -7.79 1.91
CA TRP A 77 -10.39 -8.12 0.65
C TRP A 77 -8.86 -8.18 0.79
N LEU A 78 -8.26 -7.31 1.61
CA LEU A 78 -6.81 -7.29 1.85
C LEU A 78 -6.36 -8.47 2.72
N GLU A 79 -7.14 -8.87 3.71
CA GLU A 79 -6.80 -9.91 4.69
C GLU A 79 -6.23 -11.21 4.05
N PRO A 80 -6.90 -11.85 3.06
CA PRO A 80 -6.38 -13.06 2.42
C PRO A 80 -5.13 -12.79 1.54
N GLN A 81 -4.85 -11.54 1.18
CA GLN A 81 -3.68 -11.16 0.37
C GLN A 81 -2.41 -10.95 1.19
N LEU A 82 -2.47 -11.03 2.52
CA LEU A 82 -1.30 -10.90 3.41
C LEU A 82 -0.92 -12.23 4.08
N PRO A 83 -0.42 -13.25 3.35
CA PRO A 83 0.10 -14.47 3.96
C PRO A 83 1.23 -14.17 4.93
N LEU A 84 1.27 -14.90 6.05
CA LEU A 84 2.27 -14.73 7.13
C LEU A 84 3.73 -14.82 6.65
N THR A 85 3.96 -15.49 5.51
CA THR A 85 5.30 -15.71 4.93
C THR A 85 5.79 -14.54 4.08
N GLN A 86 4.94 -13.56 3.75
CA GLN A 86 5.30 -12.45 2.87
C GLN A 86 5.70 -11.21 3.66
N THR A 87 6.78 -10.57 3.20
CA THR A 87 7.15 -9.21 3.64
C THR A 87 6.19 -8.20 3.03
N VAL A 88 5.71 -7.26 3.83
CA VAL A 88 4.87 -6.15 3.34
C VAL A 88 5.71 -4.90 3.19
N VAL A 89 5.62 -4.25 2.03
CA VAL A 89 6.33 -3.01 1.73
C VAL A 89 5.29 -1.92 1.47
N SER A 90 5.34 -0.86 2.25
CA SER A 90 4.51 0.34 2.07
C SER A 90 5.37 1.59 2.09
N TRP A 91 4.76 2.76 1.89
CA TRP A 91 5.40 4.05 2.06
C TRP A 91 4.43 5.04 2.68
N ASP A 92 4.97 6.09 3.29
CA ASP A 92 4.15 7.15 3.87
C ASP A 92 3.17 7.69 2.82
N ASN A 93 1.90 7.74 3.21
CA ASN A 93 0.85 8.41 2.45
C ASN A 93 0.03 9.25 3.41
N TRP A 94 0.55 10.45 3.73
CA TRP A 94 0.00 11.33 4.77
C TRP A 94 -0.07 10.64 6.14
N GLY A 95 0.97 9.88 6.48
CA GLY A 95 1.03 9.03 7.66
C GLY A 95 1.36 7.57 7.32
N SER A 96 1.78 6.86 8.37
CA SER A 96 2.20 5.46 8.30
C SER A 96 1.04 4.54 7.98
N VAL A 97 1.19 3.74 6.92
CA VAL A 97 0.21 2.73 6.50
C VAL A 97 -0.06 1.68 7.60
N PRO A 98 0.95 1.06 8.24
CA PRO A 98 0.69 0.05 9.28
C PRO A 98 -0.08 0.64 10.48
N ARG A 99 0.23 1.88 10.91
CA ARG A 99 -0.52 2.53 12.00
C ARG A 99 -2.00 2.72 11.63
N ARG A 100 -2.26 3.14 10.39
CA ARG A 100 -3.63 3.28 9.88
C ARG A 100 -4.37 1.95 9.83
N LEU A 101 -3.73 0.90 9.32
CA LEU A 101 -4.36 -0.41 9.27
C LEU A 101 -4.66 -0.95 10.67
N LEU A 102 -3.77 -0.76 11.65
CA LEU A 102 -4.04 -1.10 13.05
C LEU A 102 -5.22 -0.32 13.64
N ALA A 103 -5.40 0.94 13.24
CA ALA A 103 -6.51 1.76 13.72
C ALA A 103 -7.87 1.36 13.11
N LEU A 104 -7.87 0.82 11.89
CA LEU A 104 -9.07 0.50 11.13
C LEU A 104 -9.47 -0.99 11.20
N ALA A 105 -8.51 -1.88 11.42
CA ALA A 105 -8.73 -3.32 11.40
C ALA A 105 -9.45 -3.81 12.65
N ASP A 106 -10.51 -4.61 12.44
CA ASP A 106 -11.14 -5.42 13.47
C ASP A 106 -10.24 -6.63 13.81
N PRO A 107 -9.69 -6.75 15.04
CA PRO A 107 -8.76 -7.82 15.38
C PRO A 107 -9.34 -9.23 15.28
N ALA A 108 -10.65 -9.39 15.43
CA ALA A 108 -11.30 -10.69 15.33
C ALA A 108 -11.50 -11.13 13.86
N ARG A 109 -11.64 -10.15 12.95
CA ARG A 109 -11.92 -10.38 11.53
C ARG A 109 -10.67 -10.29 10.64
N HIS A 110 -9.69 -9.48 11.03
CA HIS A 110 -8.48 -9.20 10.26
C HIS A 110 -7.17 -9.51 11.03
N PRO A 111 -7.00 -10.74 11.55
CA PRO A 111 -5.84 -11.09 12.38
C PRO A 111 -4.51 -10.99 11.61
N GLY A 112 -4.49 -11.28 10.30
CA GLY A 112 -3.32 -11.22 9.43
C GLY A 112 -2.85 -9.79 9.18
N ILE A 113 -3.77 -8.85 8.92
CA ILE A 113 -3.47 -7.42 8.84
C ILE A 113 -2.90 -6.92 10.16
N VAL A 114 -3.55 -7.22 11.29
CA VAL A 114 -3.08 -6.77 12.62
C VAL A 114 -1.69 -7.32 12.92
N ALA A 115 -1.46 -8.62 12.70
CA ALA A 115 -0.16 -9.24 12.92
C ALA A 115 0.93 -8.64 12.03
N ALA A 116 0.64 -8.40 10.75
CA ALA A 116 1.59 -7.76 9.84
C ALA A 116 1.91 -6.33 10.28
N ALA A 117 0.89 -5.52 10.52
CA ALA A 117 1.03 -4.10 10.78
C ALA A 117 1.64 -3.80 12.16
N ALA A 118 1.50 -4.71 13.12
CA ALA A 118 2.20 -4.63 14.41
C ALA A 118 3.68 -4.99 14.32
N ASP A 119 4.08 -5.82 13.35
CA ASP A 119 5.48 -6.24 13.16
C ASP A 119 6.26 -5.31 12.21
N THR A 120 6.40 -4.05 12.61
CA THR A 120 7.21 -3.06 11.86
C THR A 120 8.71 -3.25 12.01
N ALA A 121 9.16 -4.16 12.87
CA ALA A 121 10.57 -4.49 13.07
C ALA A 121 11.02 -5.66 12.18
N GLY A 122 10.11 -6.57 11.80
CA GLY A 122 10.37 -7.71 10.95
C GLY A 122 9.65 -7.62 9.61
N ARG A 123 8.39 -8.09 9.61
CA ARG A 123 7.59 -8.35 8.41
C ARG A 123 7.21 -7.10 7.63
N TRP A 124 6.86 -6.02 8.32
CA TRP A 124 6.41 -4.78 7.67
C TRP A 124 7.56 -3.80 7.49
N ARG A 125 7.76 -3.36 6.24
CA ARG A 125 8.82 -2.45 5.82
C ARG A 125 8.17 -1.18 5.28
N ASP A 126 7.92 -0.25 6.20
CA ASP A 126 7.41 1.07 5.85
C ASP A 126 8.57 1.94 5.37
N LEU A 127 8.53 2.38 4.11
CA LEU A 127 9.56 3.24 3.55
C LEU A 127 9.45 4.64 4.16
N PRO A 128 10.58 5.22 4.59
CA PRO A 128 10.58 6.57 5.14
C PRO A 128 10.10 7.61 4.14
N ARG A 129 9.46 8.67 4.64
CA ARG A 129 8.91 9.75 3.80
C ARG A 129 9.98 10.43 2.97
N GLU A 130 11.19 10.56 3.51
CA GLU A 130 12.36 11.12 2.83
C GLU A 130 12.80 10.32 1.60
N HIS A 131 12.54 9.02 1.56
CA HIS A 131 12.89 8.14 0.43
C HIS A 131 11.79 8.08 -0.63
N THR A 132 10.61 8.60 -0.32
CA THR A 132 9.40 8.44 -1.12
C THR A 132 8.73 9.74 -1.58
N PRO A 133 9.36 10.95 -1.55
CA PRO A 133 8.66 12.18 -1.92
C PRO A 133 8.34 12.25 -3.42
N HIS A 134 9.06 11.47 -4.24
CA HIS A 134 8.88 11.35 -5.69
C HIS A 134 7.92 10.22 -6.07
N LEU A 135 7.57 9.34 -5.13
CA LEU A 135 6.57 8.32 -5.40
C LEU A 135 5.22 9.00 -5.53
N ARG A 136 4.48 8.62 -6.57
CA ARG A 136 3.14 9.15 -6.80
C ARG A 136 2.30 8.81 -5.57
N GLN A 137 1.95 9.82 -4.80
CA GLN A 137 0.95 9.70 -3.75
C GLN A 137 -0.36 10.09 -4.40
N ALA A 138 -1.31 9.15 -4.46
CA ALA A 138 -2.68 9.45 -4.81
C ALA A 138 -3.13 10.73 -4.10
N LYS A 139 -3.50 11.77 -4.87
CA LYS A 139 -4.09 12.96 -4.27
C LYS A 139 -5.35 12.49 -3.58
N ALA A 140 -5.36 12.64 -2.26
CA ALA A 140 -6.55 12.40 -1.50
C ALA A 140 -7.61 13.40 -2.03
N MET A 141 -8.77 12.87 -2.45
CA MET A 141 -9.79 13.68 -3.12
C MET A 141 -10.40 14.63 -2.10
N PRO A 142 -10.45 15.95 -2.36
CA PRO A 142 -11.06 16.86 -1.42
C PRO A 142 -12.55 16.60 -1.36
N LEU A 143 -13.02 15.96 -0.30
CA LEU A 143 -14.45 15.77 -0.04
C LEU A 143 -14.92 16.78 1.00
N PRO A 144 -16.09 17.43 0.81
CA PRO A 144 -16.71 18.23 1.85
C PRO A 144 -16.94 17.38 3.11
N CYS A 145 -16.80 17.97 4.30
CA CYS A 145 -17.16 17.28 5.53
C CYS A 145 -18.70 17.25 5.67
N PHE A 146 -19.29 16.04 5.69
CA PHE A 146 -20.73 15.84 5.86
C PHE A 146 -21.14 15.36 7.26
N CYS A 147 -20.18 14.85 8.05
CA CYS A 147 -20.44 14.29 9.38
C CYS A 147 -20.40 15.33 10.51
N GLY A 148 -19.92 16.55 10.24
CA GLY A 148 -19.74 17.60 11.24
C GLY A 148 -18.46 17.45 12.09
N PRO A 149 -18.11 18.44 12.90
CA PRO A 149 -16.79 18.52 13.56
C PRO A 149 -16.57 17.52 14.71
N ASN A 150 -17.65 16.93 15.25
CA ASN A 150 -17.60 16.08 16.44
C ASN A 150 -17.97 14.61 16.17
N ALA A 151 -18.19 14.22 14.91
CA ALA A 151 -18.49 12.83 14.58
C ALA A 151 -17.31 11.91 14.92
N ASP A 152 -17.63 10.73 15.44
CA ASP A 152 -16.67 9.64 15.54
C ASP A 152 -16.40 9.01 14.16
N PHE A 153 -15.51 8.02 14.13
CA PHE A 153 -15.11 7.38 12.88
C PHE A 153 -16.28 6.66 12.19
N GLU A 154 -17.12 5.95 12.95
CA GLU A 154 -18.24 5.17 12.40
C GLU A 154 -19.31 6.08 11.79
N ALA A 155 -19.65 7.18 12.48
CA ALA A 155 -20.57 8.18 11.94
C ALA A 155 -19.98 8.92 10.72
N CYS A 156 -18.65 9.09 10.67
CA CYS A 156 -17.96 9.68 9.52
C CYS A 156 -17.96 8.74 8.30
N ASP A 157 -17.66 7.45 8.51
CA ASP A 157 -17.69 6.42 7.48
C ASP A 157 -19.09 6.28 6.87
N ALA A 158 -20.12 6.20 7.72
CA ALA A 158 -21.52 6.09 7.30
C ALA A 158 -22.03 7.34 6.55
N ALA A 159 -21.50 8.53 6.84
CA ALA A 159 -21.91 9.78 6.21
C ALA A 159 -21.13 10.09 4.91
N MET A 160 -20.16 9.26 4.52
CA MET A 160 -19.32 9.52 3.36
C MET A 160 -20.13 9.35 2.06
N PRO A 161 -20.26 10.40 1.22
CA PRO A 161 -20.86 10.24 -0.09
C PRO A 161 -19.91 9.53 -1.04
N LEU A 162 -20.07 8.21 -1.17
CA LEU A 162 -19.25 7.36 -2.03
C LEU A 162 -19.31 7.78 -3.51
N TYR A 163 -20.39 8.43 -3.95
CA TYR A 163 -20.51 8.98 -5.30
C TYR A 163 -19.53 10.13 -5.63
N LEU A 164 -18.87 10.70 -4.61
CA LEU A 164 -17.80 11.70 -4.81
C LEU A 164 -16.41 11.07 -4.89
N LEU A 165 -16.29 9.75 -4.70
CA LEU A 165 -15.04 9.03 -4.89
C LEU A 165 -14.67 9.00 -6.39
N PRO A 166 -13.37 8.93 -6.70
CA PRO A 166 -12.94 8.80 -8.09
C PRO A 166 -13.45 7.48 -8.68
N ASP A 167 -13.64 7.46 -10.00
CA ASP A 167 -14.03 6.26 -10.73
C ASP A 167 -13.20 5.05 -10.28
N PRO A 168 -13.83 3.94 -9.84
CA PRO A 168 -13.13 2.79 -9.29
C PRO A 168 -12.12 2.15 -10.27
N GLY A 169 -12.42 2.14 -11.57
CA GLY A 169 -11.52 1.59 -12.59
C GLY A 169 -10.26 2.41 -12.73
N ILE A 170 -10.42 3.74 -12.89
CA ILE A 170 -9.30 4.68 -12.95
C ILE A 170 -8.49 4.65 -11.65
N ALA A 171 -9.15 4.60 -10.49
CA ALA A 171 -8.49 4.55 -9.20
C ALA A 171 -7.69 3.26 -8.99
N ALA A 172 -8.23 2.12 -9.41
CA ALA A 172 -7.56 0.83 -9.35
C ALA A 172 -6.28 0.80 -10.19
N GLU A 173 -6.32 1.25 -11.45
CA GLU A 173 -5.12 1.32 -12.30
C GLU A 173 -4.03 2.21 -11.69
N GLN A 174 -4.41 3.35 -11.12
CA GLN A 174 -3.47 4.24 -10.46
C GLN A 174 -2.87 3.58 -9.21
N LEU A 175 -3.67 2.90 -8.40
CA LEU A 175 -3.22 2.19 -7.21
C LEU A 175 -2.24 1.05 -7.55
N ILE A 176 -2.50 0.31 -8.63
CA ILE A 176 -1.57 -0.70 -9.15
C ILE A 176 -0.25 -0.03 -9.58
N GLY A 177 -0.32 1.07 -10.33
CA GLY A 177 0.87 1.83 -10.72
C GLY A 177 1.68 2.34 -9.52
N GLU A 178 1.00 2.78 -8.46
CA GLU A 178 1.61 3.20 -7.20
C GLU A 178 2.27 2.01 -6.47
N ALA A 179 1.58 0.87 -6.36
CA ALA A 179 2.12 -0.39 -5.82
C ALA A 179 3.42 -0.81 -6.50
N ILE A 180 3.43 -0.78 -7.83
CA ILE A 180 4.61 -1.08 -8.64
C ILE A 180 5.74 -0.09 -8.39
N ALA A 181 5.43 1.22 -8.39
CA ALA A 181 6.44 2.26 -8.22
C ALA A 181 7.09 2.21 -6.83
N GLY A 182 6.31 2.04 -5.77
CA GLY A 182 6.83 1.96 -4.42
C GLY A 182 7.65 0.71 -4.16
N TRP A 183 7.18 -0.45 -4.61
CA TRP A 183 7.98 -1.67 -4.54
C TRP A 183 9.29 -1.55 -5.31
N ARG A 184 9.26 -0.95 -6.50
CA ARG A 184 10.46 -0.73 -7.33
C ARG A 184 11.47 0.19 -6.64
N ALA A 185 11.03 1.25 -5.98
CA ALA A 185 11.89 2.15 -5.23
C ALA A 185 12.53 1.44 -4.03
N TRP A 186 11.75 0.65 -3.29
CA TRP A 186 12.29 -0.22 -2.24
C TRP A 186 13.35 -1.17 -2.78
N ALA A 187 13.04 -1.94 -3.84
CA ALA A 187 13.98 -2.90 -4.43
C ALA A 187 15.25 -2.21 -4.97
N ALA A 188 15.13 -0.98 -5.48
CA ALA A 188 16.28 -0.22 -5.92
C ALA A 188 17.27 0.08 -4.78
N GLY A 189 16.76 0.39 -3.58
CA GLY A 189 17.59 0.62 -2.39
C GLY A 189 18.52 -0.54 -2.02
N HIS A 190 18.18 -1.78 -2.41
CA HIS A 190 19.00 -2.97 -2.17
C HIS A 190 19.89 -3.37 -3.34
N GLY A 191 19.68 -2.78 -4.52
CA GLY A 191 20.37 -3.15 -5.75
C GLY A 191 21.49 -2.19 -6.16
N TYR A 192 21.76 -1.13 -5.40
CA TYR A 192 22.71 -0.08 -5.82
C TYR A 192 24.20 -0.48 -5.74
N PHE A 193 24.53 -1.69 -5.27
CA PHE A 193 25.89 -2.22 -5.34
C PHE A 193 26.10 -2.97 -6.66
N ASP A 194 27.31 -2.89 -7.24
CA ASP A 194 27.73 -3.40 -8.58
C ASP A 194 27.70 -4.94 -8.71
N ASP A 195 26.70 -5.60 -8.13
CA ASP A 195 26.44 -7.02 -8.28
C ASP A 195 25.18 -7.21 -9.15
N ALA A 196 25.42 -7.44 -10.45
CA ALA A 196 24.36 -7.74 -11.40
C ALA A 196 23.62 -9.05 -11.07
N GLU A 197 24.14 -9.90 -10.18
CA GLU A 197 23.50 -11.13 -9.74
C GLU A 197 22.70 -10.95 -8.45
N HIS A 198 22.70 -9.75 -7.86
CA HIS A 198 21.94 -9.47 -6.65
C HIS A 198 20.42 -9.75 -6.87
N PRO A 199 19.74 -10.48 -5.96
CA PRO A 199 18.33 -10.85 -6.13
C PRO A 199 17.39 -9.68 -6.42
N ALA A 200 17.65 -8.50 -5.82
CA ALA A 200 16.87 -7.30 -6.07
C ALA A 200 17.00 -6.79 -7.53
N GLN A 201 18.19 -6.88 -8.13
CA GLN A 201 18.43 -6.49 -9.53
C GLN A 201 17.80 -7.49 -10.51
N ILE A 202 17.82 -8.78 -10.17
CA ILE A 202 17.12 -9.82 -10.94
C ILE A 202 15.61 -9.56 -10.90
N ALA A 203 15.04 -9.31 -9.71
CA ALA A 203 13.62 -9.04 -9.54
C ALA A 203 13.16 -7.78 -10.28
N ARG A 204 13.93 -6.69 -10.24
CA ARG A 204 13.62 -5.46 -10.97
C ARG A 204 13.60 -5.66 -12.49
N ARG A 205 14.61 -6.35 -13.04
CA ARG A 205 14.65 -6.68 -14.48
C ARG A 205 13.51 -7.61 -14.89
N ALA A 206 13.14 -8.56 -14.04
CA ALA A 206 12.00 -9.44 -14.26
C ALA A 206 10.68 -8.63 -14.27
N LEU A 207 10.52 -7.66 -13.37
CA LEU A 207 9.37 -6.76 -13.34
C LEU A 207 9.29 -5.90 -14.62
N ASP A 208 10.42 -5.36 -15.09
CA ASP A 208 10.45 -4.57 -16.33
C ASP A 208 10.03 -5.38 -17.55
N ARG A 209 10.47 -6.65 -17.66
CA ARG A 209 10.01 -7.57 -18.72
C ARG A 209 8.51 -7.86 -18.61
N TRP A 210 8.05 -8.21 -17.41
CA TRP A 210 6.63 -8.48 -17.16
C TRP A 210 5.73 -7.28 -17.54
N LEU A 211 6.13 -6.05 -17.22
CA LEU A 211 5.40 -4.84 -17.62
C LEU A 211 5.42 -4.60 -19.14
N ALA A 212 6.51 -4.91 -19.81
CA ALA A 212 6.60 -4.80 -21.27
C ALA A 212 5.67 -5.81 -21.97
N ASP A 213 5.61 -7.04 -21.45
CA ASP A 213 4.76 -8.10 -21.99
C ASP A 213 3.27 -7.74 -21.87
N GLN A 214 2.86 -7.12 -20.76
CA GLN A 214 1.47 -6.66 -20.57
C GLN A 214 1.03 -5.54 -21.52
N ARG A 215 1.98 -4.73 -22.01
CA ARG A 215 1.68 -3.61 -22.92
C ARG A 215 1.62 -4.03 -24.38
N THR A 216 2.00 -5.26 -24.70
CA THR A 216 1.96 -5.78 -26.06
C THR A 216 0.55 -6.35 -26.31
N PRO A 217 -0.27 -5.73 -27.19
CA PRO A 217 -1.59 -6.27 -27.50
C PRO A 217 -1.43 -7.66 -28.13
N ARG A 218 -2.14 -8.65 -27.58
CA ARG A 218 -2.30 -9.98 -28.19
C ARG A 218 -3.30 -9.92 -29.34
#